data_AF-D1QWE9-F1
#
_entry.id   AF-D1QWE9-F1
#
_cell.length_a   1.000
_cell.length_b   1.000
_cell.length_c   1.000
_cell.angle_alpha   90.00
_cell.angle_beta   90.00
_cell.angle_gamma   90.00
#
_symmetry.space_group_name_H-M   'P 1'
#
loop_
_entity.id
_entity.type
_entity.pdbx_description
1 polymer ?
#
loop_
_entity_poly.entity_id
_entity_poly.type
_entity_poly.pdbx_seq_one_letter_code
_entity_poly.pdbx_strand_id
1 'polypeptide(L)' 'MKRRSKTIAQQCRYYEVDNIFEYMVSVYLNGNISAFGELYKELNRKDRESLFLEPSDSIINVQSVV' A
#
# COMPACT_ATOMS: atom_id res chain seq x y z
N MET A 1 -13.82 4.76 -13.26
CA MET A 1 -14.35 4.28 -11.95
C MET A 1 -13.19 4.30 -10.95
N LYS A 2 -13.27 5.08 -9.86
CA LYS A 2 -12.17 5.13 -8.87
C LYS A 2 -12.10 3.80 -8.11
N ARG A 3 -10.93 3.15 -8.11
CA ARG A 3 -10.68 1.90 -7.38
C ARG A 3 -10.53 2.24 -5.90
N ARG A 4 -11.39 1.68 -5.05
CA ARG A 4 -11.36 1.85 -3.59
C ARG A 4 -11.84 0.60 -2.89
N SER A 5 -11.51 0.50 -1.60
CA SER A 5 -11.97 -0.55 -0.70
C SER A 5 -11.62 -1.98 -1.15
N LYS A 6 -10.44 -2.14 -1.74
CA LYS A 6 -9.92 -3.45 -2.14
C LYS A 6 -9.27 -4.17 -0.97
N THR A 7 -9.45 -5.48 -0.92
CA THR A 7 -8.69 -6.33 0.01
C THR A 7 -7.27 -6.52 -0.52
N ILE A 8 -6.35 -6.88 0.37
CA ILE A 8 -4.97 -7.28 0.00
C ILE A 8 -5.00 -8.30 -1.15
N ALA A 9 -5.76 -9.39 -1.01
CA ALA A 9 -5.84 -10.43 -2.03
C ALA A 9 -6.38 -9.93 -3.38
N GLN A 10 -7.31 -8.96 -3.38
CA GLN A 10 -7.81 -8.35 -4.61
C GLN A 10 -6.75 -7.46 -5.28
N GLN A 11 -5.93 -6.76 -4.50
CA GLN A 11 -4.82 -5.98 -5.06
C GLN A 11 -3.69 -6.89 -5.56
N CYS A 12 -3.29 -7.92 -4.80
CA CYS A 12 -2.29 -8.91 -5.22
C CYS A 12 -2.64 -9.52 -6.59
N ARG A 13 -3.89 -9.97 -6.79
CA ARG A 13 -4.34 -10.51 -8.09
C ARG A 13 -4.33 -9.48 -9.22
N TYR A 14 -4.57 -8.21 -8.91
CA TYR A 14 -4.66 -7.16 -9.92
C TYR A 14 -3.28 -6.66 -10.36
N TYR A 15 -2.36 -6.50 -9.40
CA TYR A 15 -0.98 -6.11 -9.66
C TYR A 15 -0.07 -7.30 -9.96
N GLU A 16 -0.60 -8.53 -9.91
CA GLU A 16 0.13 -9.77 -10.15
C GLU A 16 1.35 -9.94 -9.23
N VAL A 17 1.15 -9.62 -7.94
CA VAL A 17 2.18 -9.71 -6.90
C VAL A 17 1.74 -10.60 -5.77
N ASP A 18 2.70 -11.25 -5.11
CA ASP A 18 2.44 -12.12 -3.96
C ASP A 18 2.12 -11.31 -2.70
N ASN A 19 2.84 -10.20 -2.48
CA ASN A 19 2.67 -9.31 -1.34
C ASN A 19 2.51 -7.85 -1.80
N ILE A 20 1.32 -7.30 -1.58
CA ILE A 20 1.02 -5.91 -1.98
C ILE A 20 1.83 -4.88 -1.20
N PHE A 21 2.22 -5.18 0.04
CA PHE A 21 2.96 -4.24 0.87
C PHE A 21 4.40 -4.09 0.40
N GLU A 22 5.06 -5.19 0.03
CA GLU A 22 6.39 -5.15 -0.59
C GLU A 22 6.36 -4.37 -1.91
N TYR A 23 5.32 -4.58 -2.73
CA TYR A 23 5.13 -3.81 -3.95
C TYR A 23 4.97 -2.32 -3.65
N MET A 24 4.12 -1.93 -2.71
CA MET A 24 3.95 -0.53 -2.29
C MET A 24 5.26 0.08 -1.79
N VAL A 25 6.05 -0.66 -1.00
CA VAL A 25 7.38 -0.22 -0.54
C VAL A 25 8.32 0.00 -1.71
N SER A 26 8.37 -0.92 -2.67
CA SER A 26 9.21 -0.77 -3.87
C SER A 26 8.83 0.46 -4.69
N VAL A 27 7.53 0.74 -4.83
CA VAL A 27 7.01 1.92 -5.54
C VAL A 27 7.44 3.21 -4.84
N TYR A 28 7.39 3.22 -3.51
CA TYR A 28 7.86 4.34 -2.70
C TYR A 28 9.39 4.54 -2.82
N LEU A 29 10.17 3.47 -2.68
CA LEU A 29 11.65 3.50 -2.79
C LEU A 29 12.12 3.95 -4.18
N ASN A 30 11.38 3.63 -5.22
CA ASN A 30 11.63 4.10 -6.58
C ASN A 30 11.24 5.58 -6.81
N GLY A 31 10.77 6.28 -5.77
CA GLY A 31 10.40 7.70 -5.84
C GLY A 31 9.00 7.97 -6.41
N ASN A 32 8.20 6.93 -6.68
CA ASN A 32 6.85 7.07 -7.25
C ASN A 32 5.81 7.34 -6.15
N ILE A 33 5.95 8.45 -5.44
CA ILE A 33 5.13 8.82 -4.27
C ILE A 33 3.64 8.91 -4.61
N SER A 34 3.29 9.48 -5.77
CA SER A 34 1.88 9.57 -6.21
C SER A 34 1.25 8.21 -6.43
N ALA A 35 2.01 7.25 -7.00
CA ALA A 35 1.51 5.90 -7.22
C ALA A 35 1.31 5.14 -5.90
N PHE A 36 2.24 5.30 -4.96
CA PHE A 36 2.07 4.79 -3.59
C PHE A 36 0.80 5.33 -2.93
N GLY A 37 0.56 6.64 -3.03
CA GLY A 37 -0.63 7.28 -2.47
C GLY A 37 -1.94 6.76 -3.07
N GLU A 38 -1.96 6.44 -4.36
CA GLU A 38 -3.13 5.83 -4.99
C GLU A 38 -3.31 4.37 -4.54
N LEU A 39 -2.26 3.55 -4.52
CA LEU A 39 -2.31 2.17 -4.00
C LEU A 39 -2.86 2.11 -2.57
N TYR A 40 -2.41 3.04 -1.72
CA TYR A 40 -2.89 3.18 -0.35
C TYR A 40 -4.38 3.54 -0.29
N LYS A 41 -4.86 4.46 -1.14
CA LYS A 41 -6.30 4.82 -1.23
C LYS A 41 -7.15 3.70 -1.81
N GLU A 42 -6.57 2.81 -2.62
CA GLU A 42 -7.26 1.64 -3.14
C GLU A 42 -7.58 0.61 -2.06
N LEU A 43 -6.74 0.49 -1.03
CA LEU A 43 -6.95 -0.45 0.08
C LEU A 43 -8.21 -0.09 0.88
N ASN A 44 -8.87 -1.11 1.43
CA ASN A 44 -9.95 -0.92 2.39
C ASN A 44 -9.44 -0.38 3.73
N ARG A 45 -10.35 0.16 4.54
CA ARG A 45 -9.97 0.83 5.79
C ARG A 45 -9.17 -0.06 6.74
N LYS A 46 -9.54 -1.34 6.87
CA LYS A 46 -8.87 -2.29 7.78
C LYS A 46 -7.45 -2.58 7.30
N ASP A 47 -7.29 -2.83 6.00
CA ASP A 47 -5.99 -3.17 5.42
C ASP A 47 -5.04 -1.95 5.35
N ARG A 48 -5.59 -0.72 5.37
CA ARG A 48 -4.77 0.49 5.55
C ARG A 48 -4.21 0.57 6.96
N GLU A 49 -5.01 0.25 7.98
CA GLU A 49 -4.59 0.28 9.39
C GLU A 49 -3.50 -0.77 9.66
N SER A 50 -3.56 -1.95 9.03
CA SER A 50 -2.52 -2.98 9.16
C SER A 50 -1.14 -2.52 8.65
N LEU A 51 -1.09 -1.57 7.71
CA LEU A 51 0.17 -1.00 7.24
C LEU A 51 0.93 -0.23 8.34
N PHE A 52 0.23 0.29 9.36
CA PHE A 52 0.81 1.07 10.46
C PHE A 52 0.98 0.27 11.76
N LEU A 53 0.38 -0.91 11.85
CA LEU A 53 0.34 -1.74 13.06
C LEU A 53 1.42 -2.83 13.11
N GLU A 54 2.24 -2.97 12.07
CA GLU A 54 3.44 -3.82 12.04
C GLU A 54 4.70 -2.95 12.27
N PRO A 55 5.06 -2.63 13.53
CA PRO A 55 6.16 -1.72 13.85
C PRO A 55 7.57 -2.28 13.57
N SER A 56 7.74 -3.60 13.36
CA SER A 56 9.07 -4.22 13.28
C SER A 56 9.85 -3.95 11.99
N ASP A 57 9.18 -3.61 10.89
CA ASP A 57 9.81 -3.43 9.56
C ASP A 57 9.57 -2.04 8.97
N SER A 58 9.41 -1.01 9.82
CA SER A 58 9.07 0.36 9.41
C SER A 58 10.19 1.06 8.62
N ILE A 59 10.40 0.63 7.37
CA ILE A 59 11.24 1.27 6.35
C ILE A 59 10.59 2.57 5.85
N ILE A 60 9.28 2.75 6.04
CA ILE A 60 8.53 3.91 5.57
C ILE A 60 7.84 4.59 6.74
N ASN A 61 8.31 5.80 7.11
CA ASN A 61 7.54 6.69 7.97
C ASN A 61 6.39 7.31 7.16
N VAL A 62 5.30 6.56 7.03
CA VAL A 62 4.13 6.93 6.22
C VAL A 62 3.47 8.22 6.73
N GLN A 63 3.75 8.69 7.97
CA GLN A 63 3.23 9.98 8.49
C GLN A 63 3.72 11.21 7.71
N SER A 64 4.78 11.11 6.90
CA SER A 64 5.24 12.22 6.06
C SER A 64 4.55 12.30 4.70
N VAL A 65 3.70 11.33 4.34
CA VAL A 65 3.23 11.11 2.95
C VAL A 65 1.70 11.19 2.82
N VAL A 66 0.96 11.18 3.94
CA VAL A 66 -0.51 11.38 3.98
C VAL A 66 -0.89 12.75 4.51
#